data_AF-D8FJD5-F1
#
_entry.id   AF-D8FJD5-F1
#
_cell.length_a   1.000
_cell.length_b   1.000
_cell.length_c   1.000
_cell.angle_alpha   90.00
_cell.angle_beta   90.00
_cell.angle_gamma   90.00
#
_symmetry.space_group_name_H-M   'P 1'
#
loop_
_entity.id
_entity.type
_entity.pdbx_description
1 polymer ?
#
loop_
_entity_poly.entity_id
_entity_poly.type
_entity_poly.pdbx_seq_one_letter_code
_entity_poly.pdbx_strand_id
1 'polypeptide(L)'
;MMVERINGNRKDFGRYIDKVSYPQYGQNKIEEKSFYIFELHHIDEKPSNDYIITKERFENILKFLKTNKIETVSFEDIYNYVNNNGSLPDKFCILTFDDGYKSNYEIAYPMLKKMALRLVKLGILKNLNQGVFRWQDKRL
;
A
#
# COMPACT_ATOMS: atom_id res chain seq x y z
N MET A 1 -21.88 14.69 18.21
CA MET A 1 -20.61 14.97 17.48
C MET A 1 -20.41 13.94 16.37
N MET A 2 -19.66 14.25 15.30
CA MET A 2 -19.51 13.43 14.07
C MET A 2 -19.13 11.95 14.30
N VAL A 3 -18.51 11.64 15.44
CA VAL A 3 -18.09 10.29 15.87
C VAL A 3 -19.27 9.36 16.16
N GLU A 4 -20.38 9.87 16.72
CA GLU A 4 -21.53 9.05 17.14
C GLU A 4 -22.33 8.49 15.94
N ARG A 5 -22.34 9.21 14.81
CA ARG A 5 -23.05 8.78 13.59
C ARG A 5 -22.34 7.65 12.84
N ILE A 6 -21.03 7.54 12.97
CA ILE A 6 -20.23 6.56 12.21
C ILE A 6 -20.39 5.14 12.79
N ASN A 7 -20.61 5.01 14.10
CA ASN A 7 -20.56 3.72 14.79
C ASN A 7 -21.93 3.18 15.24
N GLY A 8 -23.04 3.81 14.84
CA GLY A 8 -24.40 3.30 15.09
C GLY A 8 -24.67 2.96 16.56
N ASN A 9 -24.30 3.85 17.48
CA ASN A 9 -24.43 3.65 18.94
C ASN A 9 -23.61 2.50 19.56
N ARG A 10 -22.65 1.89 18.85
CA ARG A 10 -21.70 0.95 19.50
C ARG A 10 -20.77 1.74 20.42
N LYS A 11 -20.90 1.48 21.73
CA LYS A 11 -20.06 2.08 22.79
C LYS A 11 -18.70 1.39 22.96
N ASP A 12 -18.43 0.35 22.19
CA ASP A 12 -17.16 -0.37 22.22
C ASP A 12 -16.20 0.20 21.17
N PHE A 13 -15.32 1.10 21.60
CA PHE A 13 -14.29 1.75 20.79
C PHE A 13 -13.02 0.89 20.66
N GLY A 14 -13.08 -0.38 21.08
CA GLY A 14 -11.93 -1.22 21.30
C GLY A 14 -11.25 -0.92 22.65
N ARG A 15 -10.37 -1.81 23.08
CA ARG A 15 -9.59 -1.65 24.30
C ARG A 15 -8.45 -0.67 24.04
N TYR A 16 -8.35 0.38 24.86
CA TYR A 16 -7.15 1.22 24.89
C TYR A 16 -5.97 0.33 25.30
N ILE A 17 -4.97 0.21 24.42
CA ILE A 17 -3.72 -0.48 24.73
C ILE A 17 -2.78 0.61 25.26
N ASP A 18 -2.38 0.52 26.52
CA ASP A 18 -1.40 1.43 27.08
C ASP A 18 -0.12 1.38 26.25
N LYS A 19 0.50 2.55 26.03
CA LYS A 19 1.76 2.70 25.25
C LYS A 19 2.90 1.78 25.72
N VAL A 20 2.76 1.17 26.90
CA VAL A 20 3.79 0.37 27.57
C VAL A 20 3.74 -1.12 27.20
N SER A 21 2.70 -1.59 26.51
CA SER A 21 2.54 -3.02 26.17
C SER A 21 2.65 -3.31 24.68
N TYR A 22 3.60 -2.69 23.98
CA TYR A 22 3.98 -3.20 22.66
C TYR A 22 4.83 -4.46 22.85
N PRO A 23 4.48 -5.59 22.24
CA PRO A 23 5.43 -6.70 22.16
C PRO A 23 6.72 -6.15 21.57
N GLN A 24 7.83 -6.30 22.30
CA GLN A 24 9.13 -5.92 21.79
C GLN A 24 9.49 -6.92 20.68
N TYR A 25 9.28 -6.49 19.44
CA TYR A 25 9.63 -7.28 18.26
C TYR A 25 11.15 -7.30 18.11
N GLY A 26 11.73 -8.49 18.30
CA GLY A 26 13.15 -8.77 18.09
C GLY A 26 14.08 -8.13 19.12
N GLN A 27 14.65 -8.91 20.03
CA GLN A 27 15.78 -8.44 20.86
C GLN A 27 17.10 -8.31 20.08
N ASN A 28 17.07 -8.60 18.78
CA ASN A 28 18.23 -8.54 17.90
C ASN A 28 18.37 -7.14 17.30
N LYS A 29 19.61 -6.67 17.19
CA LYS A 29 19.95 -5.41 16.52
C LYS A 29 19.61 -5.52 15.02
N ILE A 30 18.48 -4.96 14.62
CA ILE A 30 18.07 -4.84 13.21
C ILE A 30 18.88 -3.69 12.59
N GLU A 31 19.35 -3.87 11.37
CA GLU A 31 19.98 -2.80 10.60
C GLU A 31 18.92 -1.77 10.21
N GLU A 32 19.16 -0.50 10.52
CA GLU A 32 18.27 0.59 10.11
C GLU A 32 18.30 0.76 8.59
N LYS A 33 17.13 0.76 7.95
CA LYS A 33 16.96 0.93 6.51
C LYS A 33 16.08 2.15 6.24
N SER A 34 16.50 3.01 5.30
CA SER A 34 15.69 4.11 4.77
C SER A 34 15.09 3.72 3.41
N PHE A 35 13.80 3.94 3.24
CA PHE A 35 13.07 3.59 2.01
C PHE A 35 11.96 4.59 1.70
N TYR A 36 11.43 4.53 0.48
CA TYR A 36 10.33 5.41 0.04
C TYR A 36 8.99 4.67 0.06
N ILE A 37 7.93 5.40 0.36
CA ILE A 37 6.55 4.97 0.14
C ILE A 37 5.94 5.90 -0.90
N PHE A 38 5.48 5.35 -2.02
CA PHE A 38 4.75 6.09 -3.05
C PHE A 38 3.26 5.89 -2.84
N GLU A 39 2.59 6.94 -2.38
CA GLU A 39 1.15 6.97 -2.17
C GLU A 39 0.44 7.41 -3.44
N LEU A 40 -0.37 6.53 -4.02
CA LEU A 40 -1.10 6.75 -5.26
C LEU A 40 -2.60 6.55 -5.02
N HIS A 41 -3.44 7.30 -5.73
CA HIS A 41 -4.89 7.19 -5.57
C HIS A 41 -5.57 6.75 -6.87
N HIS A 42 -5.59 7.63 -7.87
CA HIS A 42 -6.34 7.45 -9.11
C HIS A 42 -5.45 7.69 -10.34
N ILE A 43 -5.72 6.96 -11.42
CA ILE A 43 -5.02 7.13 -12.70
C ILE A 43 -6.04 7.47 -13.78
N ASP A 44 -5.92 8.66 -14.35
CA ASP A 44 -6.81 9.19 -15.40
C ASP A 44 -6.04 10.14 -16.33
N GLU A 45 -6.42 10.20 -17.61
CA GLU A 45 -5.84 11.11 -18.59
C GLU A 45 -6.34 12.55 -18.43
N LYS A 46 -7.41 12.77 -17.64
CA LYS A 46 -7.95 14.09 -17.32
C LYS A 46 -7.92 14.35 -15.81
N PRO A 47 -6.74 14.65 -15.23
CA PRO A 47 -6.64 14.97 -13.81
C PRO A 47 -7.53 16.15 -13.43
N SER A 48 -8.41 15.94 -12.46
CA SER A 48 -9.29 16.98 -11.91
C SER A 48 -8.80 17.52 -10.55
N ASN A 49 -7.78 16.89 -9.97
CA ASN A 49 -7.10 17.31 -8.74
C ASN A 49 -5.71 16.65 -8.65
N ASP A 50 -4.94 17.01 -7.63
CA ASP A 50 -3.54 16.60 -7.45
C ASP A 50 -3.34 15.11 -7.08
N TYR A 51 -4.40 14.41 -6.66
CA TYR A 51 -4.35 12.97 -6.35
C TYR A 51 -4.52 12.08 -7.59
N ILE A 52 -4.79 12.67 -8.75
CA ILE A 52 -4.97 11.95 -10.01
C ILE A 52 -3.71 12.14 -10.86
N ILE A 53 -3.07 11.03 -11.25
CA ILE A 53 -1.92 11.06 -12.16
C ILE A 53 -2.29 10.48 -13.52
N THR A 54 -1.63 10.95 -14.57
CA THR A 54 -1.78 10.33 -15.89
C THR A 54 -1.09 8.98 -15.95
N LYS A 55 -1.49 8.14 -16.90
CA LYS A 55 -0.84 6.86 -17.15
C LYS A 55 0.64 7.04 -17.50
N GLU A 56 0.95 8.07 -18.29
CA GLU A 56 2.33 8.42 -18.63
C GLU A 56 3.16 8.74 -17.38
N ARG A 57 2.62 9.56 -16.46
CA ARG A 57 3.30 9.88 -15.21
C ARG A 57 3.53 8.65 -14.36
N PHE A 58 2.54 7.74 -14.28
CA PHE A 58 2.70 6.46 -13.60
C PHE A 58 3.79 5.60 -14.26
N GLU A 59 3.82 5.51 -15.59
CA GLU A 59 4.86 4.79 -16.33
C GLU A 59 6.26 5.33 -16.04
N ASN A 60 6.40 6.66 -15.95
CA ASN A 60 7.66 7.31 -15.61
C ASN A 60 8.13 6.98 -14.19
N ILE A 61 7.20 6.86 -13.22
CA ILE A 61 7.53 6.35 -11.88
C ILE A 61 8.10 4.93 -11.98
N LEU A 62 7.44 4.03 -12.71
CA LEU A 62 7.90 2.63 -12.81
C LEU A 62 9.26 2.52 -13.52
N LYS A 63 9.47 3.31 -14.58
CA LYS A 63 10.76 3.41 -15.28
C LYS A 63 11.85 3.92 -14.34
N PHE A 64 11.56 4.95 -13.54
CA PHE A 64 12.49 5.47 -12.55
C PHE A 64 12.91 4.38 -11.56
N LEU A 65 11.96 3.60 -11.02
CA LEU A 65 12.26 2.50 -10.10
C LEU A 65 13.18 1.46 -10.75
N LYS A 66 12.86 1.03 -11.97
CA LYS A 66 13.66 0.07 -12.72
C LYS A 66 15.08 0.57 -13.00
N THR A 67 15.22 1.78 -13.54
CA THR A 67 16.51 2.38 -13.88
C THR A 67 17.42 2.52 -12.66
N ASN A 68 16.84 2.86 -11.50
CA ASN A 68 17.59 3.03 -10.26
C ASN A 68 17.74 1.74 -9.44
N LYS A 69 17.29 0.59 -9.97
CA LYS A 69 17.31 -0.72 -9.31
C LYS A 69 16.63 -0.67 -7.93
N ILE A 70 15.51 0.03 -7.85
CA ILE A 70 14.67 0.11 -6.64
C ILE A 70 13.62 -0.99 -6.75
N GLU A 71 13.66 -1.94 -5.82
CA GLU A 71 12.71 -3.03 -5.76
C GLU A 71 11.43 -2.63 -5.01
N THR A 72 10.30 -3.16 -5.44
CA THR A 72 9.01 -2.95 -4.76
C THR A 72 8.77 -4.09 -3.77
N VAL A 73 8.54 -3.77 -2.50
CA VAL A 73 8.23 -4.74 -1.45
C VAL A 73 6.85 -4.48 -0.85
N SER A 74 6.37 -5.45 -0.09
CA SER A 74 5.12 -5.38 0.66
C SER A 74 5.34 -5.04 2.13
N PHE A 75 4.29 -4.59 2.84
CA PHE A 75 4.37 -4.46 4.30
C PHE A 75 4.62 -5.80 5.00
N GLU A 76 4.24 -6.93 4.39
CA GLU A 76 4.54 -8.26 4.91
C GLU A 76 6.03 -8.58 4.81
N ASP A 77 6.71 -8.15 3.74
CA ASP A 77 8.17 -8.27 3.63
C ASP A 77 8.87 -7.45 4.74
N ILE A 78 8.40 -6.22 5.02
CA ILE A 78 8.90 -5.40 6.15
C ILE A 78 8.65 -6.09 7.49
N TYR A 79 7.44 -6.60 7.70
CA TYR A 79 7.09 -7.33 8.91
C TYR A 79 8.00 -8.55 9.11
N ASN A 80 8.23 -9.34 8.06
CA ASN A 80 9.11 -10.50 8.11
C ASN A 80 10.56 -10.09 8.41
N TYR A 81 11.05 -9.00 7.82
CA TYR A 81 12.37 -8.46 8.12
C TYR A 81 12.55 -8.08 9.59
N VAL A 82 11.61 -7.32 10.15
CA VAL A 82 11.65 -6.91 11.57
C VAL A 82 11.57 -8.12 12.50
N ASN A 83 10.90 -9.18 12.08
CA ASN A 83 10.79 -10.43 12.85
C ASN A 83 11.93 -11.43 12.56
N ASN A 84 12.97 -11.06 11.82
CA ASN A 84 14.08 -11.94 11.41
C ASN A 84 13.64 -13.19 10.61
N ASN A 85 12.49 -13.11 9.94
CA ASN A 85 11.93 -14.17 9.10
C ASN A 85 12.13 -13.90 7.59
N GLY A 86 12.92 -12.88 7.24
CA GLY A 86 13.18 -12.50 5.85
C GLY A 86 14.27 -11.44 5.73
N SER A 87 14.65 -11.14 4.49
CA SER A 87 15.56 -10.04 4.14
C SER A 87 14.84 -9.02 3.27
N LEU A 88 15.41 -7.81 3.20
CA LEU A 88 14.97 -6.78 2.27
C LEU A 88 16.05 -6.52 1.22
N PRO A 89 15.67 -6.09 0.01
CA PRO A 89 16.63 -5.60 -0.98
C PRO A 89 17.42 -4.40 -0.45
N ASP A 90 18.58 -4.10 -1.03
CA ASP A 90 19.39 -2.95 -0.62
C ASP A 90 18.69 -1.61 -0.87
N LYS A 91 17.97 -1.51 -2.00
CA LYS A 91 17.17 -0.34 -2.37
C LYS A 91 15.76 -0.79 -2.68
N PHE A 92 14.82 -0.36 -1.85
CA PHE A 92 13.43 -0.72 -2.04
C PHE A 92 12.48 0.44 -1.78
N CYS A 93 11.24 0.25 -2.22
CA CYS A 93 10.12 1.14 -1.94
C CYS A 93 8.84 0.32 -1.77
N ILE A 94 7.81 0.97 -1.22
CA ILE A 94 6.45 0.44 -1.19
C ILE A 94 5.61 1.29 -2.14
N LEU A 95 4.88 0.65 -3.06
CA LEU A 95 3.88 1.31 -3.90
C LEU A 95 2.51 1.07 -3.25
N THR A 96 1.89 2.11 -2.72
CA THR A 96 0.55 2.02 -2.12
C THR A 96 -0.50 2.64 -3.03
N PHE A 97 -1.66 1.97 -3.11
CA PHE A 97 -2.83 2.47 -3.80
C PHE A 97 -4.01 2.60 -2.84
N ASP A 98 -4.42 3.84 -2.60
CA ASP A 98 -5.46 4.23 -1.66
C ASP A 98 -6.82 4.33 -2.36
N ASP A 99 -7.91 4.41 -1.59
CA ASP A 99 -9.32 4.54 -2.03
C ASP A 99 -9.92 3.41 -2.90
N GLY A 100 -9.11 2.56 -3.51
CA GLY A 100 -9.58 1.41 -4.27
C GLY A 100 -10.20 1.73 -5.64
N TYR A 101 -9.76 2.82 -6.30
CA TYR A 101 -10.21 3.17 -7.64
C TYR A 101 -10.04 2.04 -8.66
N LYS A 102 -11.00 1.94 -9.60
CA LYS A 102 -11.01 0.93 -10.67
C LYS A 102 -9.76 1.00 -11.56
N SER A 103 -9.23 2.21 -11.81
CA SER A 103 -7.99 2.43 -12.56
C SER A 103 -6.79 1.68 -11.98
N ASN A 104 -6.78 1.44 -10.65
CA ASN A 104 -5.68 0.72 -10.00
C ASN A 104 -5.63 -0.74 -10.46
N TYR A 105 -6.79 -1.32 -10.78
CA TYR A 105 -6.86 -2.65 -11.41
C TYR A 105 -6.63 -2.59 -12.92
N GLU A 106 -7.33 -1.70 -13.61
CA GLU A 106 -7.39 -1.75 -15.08
C GLU A 106 -6.14 -1.16 -15.75
N ILE A 107 -5.44 -0.26 -15.07
CA ILE A 107 -4.26 0.43 -15.60
C ILE A 107 -3.00 0.05 -14.82
N ALA A 108 -2.99 0.24 -13.49
CA ALA A 108 -1.76 0.08 -12.72
C ALA A 108 -1.28 -1.38 -12.68
N TYR A 109 -2.17 -2.31 -12.35
CA TYR A 109 -1.83 -3.73 -12.24
C TYR A 109 -1.20 -4.36 -13.49
N PRO A 110 -1.77 -4.23 -14.71
CA PRO A 110 -1.13 -4.80 -15.89
C PRO A 110 0.23 -4.17 -16.20
N MET A 111 0.44 -2.89 -15.87
CA MET A 111 1.74 -2.23 -16.04
C MET A 111 2.78 -2.77 -15.05
N LEU A 112 2.41 -2.89 -13.77
CA LEU A 112 3.27 -3.47 -12.73
C LEU A 112 3.64 -4.92 -13.04
N LYS A 113 2.67 -5.73 -13.48
CA LYS A 113 2.90 -7.12 -13.90
C LYS A 113 3.88 -7.21 -15.07
N LYS A 114 3.74 -6.37 -16.10
CA LYS A 114 4.67 -6.33 -17.24
C LYS A 114 6.09 -6.00 -16.82
N MET A 115 6.26 -5.21 -15.76
CA MET A 115 7.56 -4.81 -15.23
C MET A 115 8.07 -5.71 -14.10
N ALA A 116 7.33 -6.77 -13.73
CA ALA A 116 7.62 -7.63 -12.59
C ALA A 116 7.82 -6.83 -11.28
N LEU A 117 6.97 -5.83 -11.06
CA LEU A 117 6.93 -5.03 -9.84
C LEU A 117 5.71 -5.42 -9.00
N ARG A 118 5.87 -5.42 -7.68
CA ARG A 118 4.83 -5.67 -6.68
C ARG A 118 4.06 -4.38 -6.40
N LEU A 119 2.78 -4.53 -6.09
CA LEU A 119 1.89 -3.46 -5.66
C LEU A 119 1.38 -3.79 -4.26
N VAL A 120 1.21 -2.76 -3.43
CA VAL A 120 0.53 -2.88 -2.14
C VAL A 120 -0.75 -2.08 -2.20
N LYS A 121 -1.86 -2.69 -1.79
CA LYS A 121 -3.16 -2.02 -1.76
C LYS A 121 -3.47 -1.61 -0.33
N LEU A 122 -3.85 -0.36 -0.12
CA LEU A 122 -4.42 0.13 1.13
C LEU A 122 -5.87 0.52 0.84
N GLY A 123 -6.82 -0.30 1.29
CA GLY A 123 -8.24 -0.09 0.97
C GLY A 123 -8.96 0.72 2.04
N ILE A 124 -9.79 1.69 1.63
CA ILE A 124 -11.00 2.07 2.38
C ILE A 124 -12.21 1.40 1.74
N LEU A 125 -12.86 0.50 2.47
CA LEU A 125 -14.13 -0.10 2.09
C LEU A 125 -15.27 0.90 2.30
N LYS A 126 -15.63 1.68 1.28
CA LYS A 126 -16.97 2.29 1.17
C LYS A 126 -17.49 2.20 -0.25
N ASN A 127 -18.18 1.09 -0.54
CA ASN A 127 -19.43 0.97 -1.31
C ASN A 127 -19.58 -0.46 -1.84
N LEU A 128 -20.33 -1.28 -1.12
CA LEU A 128 -20.64 -2.68 -1.47
C LEU A 128 -21.58 -2.84 -2.68
N ASN A 129 -21.97 -1.76 -3.35
CA ASN A 129 -22.98 -1.80 -4.43
C ASN A 129 -22.45 -1.51 -5.84
N GLN A 130 -21.13 -1.37 -6.03
CA GLN A 130 -20.54 -1.31 -7.38
C GLN A 130 -19.38 -2.29 -7.47
N GLY A 131 -19.70 -3.55 -7.75
CA GLY A 131 -18.79 -4.56 -8.32
C GLY A 131 -17.36 -4.58 -7.78
N VAL A 132 -17.18 -4.86 -6.49
CA VAL A 132 -15.84 -5.00 -5.93
C VAL A 132 -15.24 -6.35 -6.37
N PHE A 133 -14.34 -6.31 -7.35
CA PHE A 133 -13.48 -7.44 -7.71
C PHE A 133 -12.61 -7.80 -6.50
N ARG A 134 -12.68 -9.06 -6.04
CA ARG A 134 -11.86 -9.57 -4.93
C ARG A 134 -10.48 -9.93 -5.47
N TRP A 135 -9.47 -9.15 -5.10
CA TRP A 135 -8.08 -9.31 -5.56
C TRP A 135 -7.32 -10.45 -4.88
N GLN A 136 -7.89 -11.07 -3.83
CA GLN A 136 -7.21 -12.12 -3.07
C GLN A 136 -6.93 -13.38 -3.89
N ASP A 137 -7.58 -13.56 -5.05
CA ASP A 137 -7.44 -14.75 -5.89
C ASP A 137 -6.17 -14.78 -6.76
N LYS A 138 -5.39 -13.69 -6.82
CA LYS A 138 -4.27 -13.58 -7.79
C LYS A 138 -3.05 -12.82 -7.25
N ARG A 139 -2.65 -13.10 -6.01
CA ARG A 139 -1.30 -12.73 -5.56
C ARG A 139 -0.29 -13.49 -6.45
N LEU A 140 0.62 -12.75 -7.10
CA LEU A 140 1.75 -13.30 -7.85
C LEU A 140 2.70 -14.03 -6.89
#